data_AF-A0A833VIG1-F1
#
_entry.id   AF-A0A833VIG1-F1
#
_cell.length_a   1.000
_cell.length_b   1.000
_cell.length_c   1.000
_cell.angle_alpha   90.00
_cell.angle_beta   90.00
_cell.angle_gamma   90.00
#
_symmetry.space_group_name_H-M   'P 1'
#
loop_
_entity.id
_entity.type
_entity.pdbx_description
1 polymer ?
#
loop_
_entity_poly.entity_id
_entity_poly.type
_entity_poly.pdbx_seq_one_letter_code
_entity_poly.pdbx_strand_id
1 'polypeptide(L)'
;MDYQNEEDEFEDASEYDWMEKIKSTGAVPYLELDGPCKNGWSTPTGDRFMVRGPTYFSDKVKIPSGKFLLKPLGFDWMKGPTKISEVLNHPNHRIRKTLDELAINDTDTGTRPFVWAFNLQLSNKDNYCAIMYFVSLEPVEEGSLMDRFLKGDDSFKNSRLKLIANMAKAPWIVRTAVGEQAICLLGRALKCKYITGSDFIEVDVDIGSSIVANAIVHLAFGYVTCLTVDLAFLLEGQSEEELPEQVLCAIRFVELDPASSEVYGMPSGEEFGEARNLLGTRLWKSFGISQLLHQNNSDESGSGRVPSSGQGSGLQIVANGNLNERDMNGSDESQQFANGNLNEGDINGSDESHRSSGW
;
A
#
# COMPACT_ATOMS: atom_id res chain seq x y z
N MET A 1 42.09 -13.07 24.16
CA MET A 1 41.61 -14.39 23.72
C MET A 1 40.13 -14.33 23.88
N ASP A 2 39.48 -13.81 22.83
CA ASP A 2 38.04 -13.67 22.71
C ASP A 2 37.51 -14.98 22.14
N TYR A 3 36.67 -15.68 22.90
CA TYR A 3 35.87 -16.82 22.45
C TYR A 3 34.60 -16.81 23.28
N GLN A 4 33.67 -15.91 22.96
CA GLN A 4 32.32 -15.91 23.59
C GLN A 4 31.27 -15.13 22.78
N ASN A 5 31.43 -14.99 21.46
CA ASN A 5 30.50 -14.22 20.61
C ASN A 5 29.98 -14.99 19.37
N GLU A 6 30.00 -16.32 19.36
CA GLU A 6 29.53 -17.11 18.20
C GLU A 6 28.45 -18.16 18.54
N GLU A 7 27.99 -18.26 19.80
CA GLU A 7 27.00 -19.28 20.19
C GLU A 7 25.54 -18.79 20.17
N ASP A 8 25.28 -17.48 20.11
CA ASP A 8 23.89 -16.94 20.09
C ASP A 8 23.23 -16.91 18.69
N GLU A 9 23.97 -17.21 17.61
CA GLU A 9 23.43 -17.18 16.23
C GLU A 9 22.90 -18.54 15.73
N PHE A 10 23.09 -19.64 16.49
CA PHE A 10 22.78 -21.00 16.03
C PHE A 10 21.54 -21.65 16.67
N GLU A 11 20.90 -21.04 17.67
CA GLU A 11 19.67 -21.60 18.28
C GLU A 11 18.37 -21.29 17.49
N ASP A 12 18.38 -20.35 16.55
CA ASP A 12 17.15 -19.75 15.98
C ASP A 12 16.61 -20.45 14.70
N ALA A 13 17.41 -21.32 14.06
CA ALA A 13 17.03 -21.93 12.77
C ALA A 13 15.96 -23.03 12.87
N SER A 14 15.79 -23.62 14.07
CA SER A 14 14.85 -24.72 14.33
C SER A 14 13.48 -24.25 14.80
N GLU A 15 13.35 -23.04 15.35
CA GLU A 15 12.17 -22.62 16.13
C GLU A 15 11.01 -22.13 15.24
N TYR A 16 11.29 -21.76 13.99
CA TYR A 16 10.29 -21.16 13.09
C TYR A 16 10.19 -21.84 11.72
N ASP A 17 10.31 -23.17 11.66
CA ASP A 17 10.13 -23.96 10.42
C ASP A 17 8.82 -23.63 9.69
N TRP A 18 7.75 -23.35 10.45
CA TRP A 18 6.46 -22.94 9.89
C TRP A 18 6.52 -21.59 9.14
N MET A 19 7.36 -20.65 9.57
CA MET A 19 7.55 -19.36 8.88
C MET A 19 8.25 -19.58 7.54
N GLU A 20 9.29 -20.41 7.51
CA GLU A 20 10.03 -20.75 6.28
C GLU A 20 9.15 -21.54 5.30
N LYS A 21 8.29 -22.42 5.80
CA LYS A 21 7.24 -23.09 5.02
C LYS A 21 6.26 -22.08 4.41
N ILE A 22 5.87 -21.03 5.13
CA ILE A 22 5.01 -19.98 4.55
C ILE A 22 5.78 -19.18 3.50
N LYS A 23 7.01 -18.73 3.77
CA LYS A 23 7.80 -17.96 2.79
C LYS A 23 7.99 -18.72 1.47
N SER A 24 8.22 -20.03 1.55
CA SER A 24 8.47 -20.89 0.37
C SER A 24 7.22 -21.30 -0.43
N THR A 25 6.01 -21.14 0.12
CA THR A 25 4.76 -21.57 -0.54
C THR A 25 4.03 -20.47 -1.31
N GLY A 26 4.53 -19.24 -1.29
CA GLY A 26 3.98 -18.14 -2.11
C GLY A 26 4.42 -18.24 -3.57
N ALA A 27 3.59 -17.77 -4.50
CA ALA A 27 3.90 -17.80 -5.94
C ALA A 27 5.09 -16.94 -6.35
N VAL A 28 5.46 -15.97 -5.51
CA VAL A 28 6.61 -15.10 -5.73
C VAL A 28 7.70 -15.49 -4.73
N PRO A 29 8.91 -15.87 -5.20
CA PRO A 29 9.96 -16.38 -4.34
C PRO A 29 10.50 -15.30 -3.39
N TYR A 30 10.79 -15.72 -2.16
CA TYR A 30 11.61 -14.94 -1.23
C TYR A 30 13.07 -14.97 -1.70
N LEU A 31 13.73 -13.82 -1.65
CA LEU A 31 15.08 -13.61 -2.17
C LEU A 31 16.05 -13.32 -1.02
N GLU A 32 17.19 -14.02 -1.03
CA GLU A 32 18.32 -13.66 -0.18
C GLU A 32 19.06 -12.43 -0.75
N LEU A 33 19.61 -11.59 0.14
CA LEU A 33 20.12 -10.26 -0.21
C LEU A 33 21.35 -10.26 -1.13
N ASP A 34 22.05 -11.39 -1.29
CA ASP A 34 23.37 -11.47 -1.92
C ASP A 34 23.40 -11.98 -3.38
N GLY A 35 22.24 -12.22 -4.00
CA GLY A 35 22.12 -12.70 -5.39
C GLY A 35 21.67 -11.65 -6.42
N PRO A 36 21.85 -11.89 -7.74
CA PRO A 36 21.14 -11.15 -8.78
C PRO A 36 19.66 -11.54 -8.74
N CYS A 37 18.91 -10.90 -7.85
CA CYS A 37 17.54 -11.27 -7.61
C CYS A 37 16.59 -10.59 -8.59
N LYS A 38 15.71 -11.36 -9.22
CA LYS A 38 14.63 -10.88 -10.09
C LYS A 38 13.34 -11.62 -9.75
N ASN A 39 12.21 -11.01 -10.08
CA ASN A 39 10.87 -11.61 -9.96
C ASN A 39 10.60 -12.16 -8.55
N GLY A 40 10.97 -11.41 -7.50
CA GLY A 40 10.90 -11.89 -6.13
C GLY A 40 10.66 -10.80 -5.11
N TRP A 41 10.60 -11.18 -3.85
CA TRP A 41 10.49 -10.26 -2.72
C TRP A 41 11.54 -10.52 -1.64
N SER A 42 11.91 -9.51 -0.87
CA SER A 42 12.89 -9.60 0.23
C SER A 42 12.60 -8.57 1.30
N THR A 43 13.39 -8.55 2.38
CA THR A 43 13.32 -7.50 3.41
C THR A 43 14.45 -6.49 3.22
N PRO A 44 14.15 -5.21 2.93
CA PRO A 44 15.18 -4.18 2.83
C PRO A 44 15.77 -3.85 4.21
N THR A 45 16.97 -3.27 4.24
CA THR A 45 17.56 -2.77 5.49
C THR A 45 16.79 -1.58 6.04
N GLY A 46 16.65 -1.51 7.36
CA GLY A 46 15.91 -0.44 8.04
C GLY A 46 16.49 0.95 7.86
N ASP A 47 17.80 1.05 7.59
CA ASP A 47 18.48 2.33 7.36
C ASP A 47 18.02 3.07 6.11
N ARG A 48 17.25 2.40 5.25
CA ARG A 48 16.63 3.00 4.06
C ARG A 48 15.42 3.87 4.39
N PHE A 49 14.91 3.81 5.63
CA PHE A 49 13.72 4.51 6.06
C PHE A 49 14.06 5.50 7.17
N MET A 50 13.88 6.80 6.85
CA MET A 50 14.11 7.89 7.80
C MET A 50 12.80 8.22 8.53
N VAL A 51 12.80 8.05 9.85
CA VAL A 51 11.64 8.20 10.74
C VAL A 51 11.84 9.33 11.73
N ARG A 52 10.78 9.84 12.36
CA ARG A 52 10.89 10.93 13.34
C ARG A 52 11.77 10.50 14.52
N GLY A 53 12.85 11.26 14.77
CA GLY A 53 13.75 11.00 15.90
C GLY A 53 13.14 11.37 17.26
N PRO A 54 13.85 11.10 18.38
CA PRO A 54 13.31 11.26 19.74
C PRO A 54 12.81 12.69 20.05
N THR A 55 13.47 13.70 19.47
CA THR A 55 13.19 15.13 19.71
C THR A 55 12.53 15.81 18.51
N TYR A 56 11.99 15.04 17.56
CA TYR A 56 11.51 15.53 16.26
C TYR A 56 10.56 16.72 16.35
N PHE A 57 9.67 16.77 17.34
CA PHE A 57 8.73 17.89 17.42
C PHE A 57 9.43 19.24 17.66
N SER A 58 10.60 19.22 18.30
CA SER A 58 11.44 20.40 18.54
C SER A 58 12.44 20.68 17.41
N ASP A 59 13.13 19.66 16.89
CA ASP A 59 14.29 19.83 16.00
C ASP A 59 14.02 19.44 14.53
N LYS A 60 12.89 18.77 14.26
CA LYS A 60 12.51 18.21 12.95
C LYS A 60 13.53 17.20 12.39
N VAL A 61 14.36 16.59 13.23
CA VAL A 61 15.41 15.64 12.81
C VAL A 61 14.86 14.22 12.68
N LYS A 62 15.05 13.64 11.49
CA LYS A 62 14.76 12.22 11.25
C LYS A 62 16.01 11.38 11.42
N ILE A 63 15.83 10.13 11.85
CA ILE A 63 16.88 9.14 12.04
C ILE A 63 16.57 7.88 11.23
N PRO A 64 17.58 7.05 10.92
CA PRO A 64 17.35 5.72 10.37
C PRO A 64 16.48 4.88 11.32
N SER A 65 15.53 4.10 10.78
CA SER A 65 14.58 3.34 11.61
C SER A 65 15.21 2.17 12.37
N GLY A 66 16.32 1.60 11.90
CA GLY A 66 16.89 0.38 12.48
C GLY A 66 15.99 -0.85 12.32
N LYS A 67 15.91 -1.70 13.35
CA LYS A 67 15.17 -2.97 13.32
C LYS A 67 13.65 -2.73 13.20
N PHE A 68 12.97 -3.58 12.41
CA PHE A 68 11.51 -3.57 12.31
C PHE A 68 10.85 -4.30 13.47
N LEU A 69 9.65 -3.86 13.83
CA LEU A 69 8.87 -4.48 14.91
C LEU A 69 8.32 -5.86 14.53
N LEU A 70 8.03 -6.09 13.26
CA LEU A 70 7.44 -7.34 12.75
C LEU A 70 8.42 -8.06 11.82
N LYS A 71 8.45 -9.40 11.91
CA LYS A 71 9.22 -10.27 11.01
C LYS A 71 8.45 -10.49 9.70
N PRO A 72 9.12 -10.56 8.53
CA PRO A 72 8.49 -10.93 7.27
C PRO A 72 7.96 -12.37 7.33
N LEU A 73 6.71 -12.58 6.92
CA LEU A 73 6.08 -13.89 6.94
C LEU A 73 5.81 -14.43 5.53
N GLY A 74 5.30 -13.61 4.62
CA GLY A 74 4.98 -14.06 3.27
C GLY A 74 4.55 -12.93 2.35
N PHE A 75 4.45 -13.25 1.07
CA PHE A 75 3.91 -12.36 0.05
C PHE A 75 3.08 -13.15 -0.95
N ASP A 76 1.86 -12.67 -1.19
CA ASP A 76 0.96 -13.22 -2.20
C ASP A 76 0.68 -12.15 -3.26
N TRP A 77 0.92 -12.52 -4.52
CA TRP A 77 0.56 -11.74 -5.69
C TRP A 77 -0.62 -12.41 -6.36
N MET A 78 -1.80 -11.82 -6.23
CA MET A 78 -3.06 -12.46 -6.63
C MET A 78 -3.85 -11.55 -7.57
N LYS A 79 -4.79 -12.15 -8.32
CA LYS A 79 -5.75 -11.44 -9.15
C LYS A 79 -7.10 -12.14 -9.16
N GLY A 80 -8.15 -11.41 -9.47
CA GLY A 80 -9.51 -11.94 -9.41
C GLY A 80 -10.54 -11.15 -10.22
N PRO A 81 -11.72 -11.73 -10.48
CA PRO A 81 -12.80 -11.03 -11.16
C PRO A 81 -13.35 -9.84 -10.35
N THR A 82 -13.09 -9.81 -9.05
CA THR A 82 -13.43 -8.73 -8.11
C THR A 82 -12.24 -8.44 -7.20
N LYS A 83 -12.28 -7.32 -6.47
CA LYS A 83 -11.31 -7.05 -5.39
C LYS A 83 -11.31 -8.19 -4.39
N ILE A 84 -10.11 -8.61 -4.00
CA ILE A 84 -9.87 -9.66 -3.02
C ILE A 84 -9.71 -8.98 -1.66
N SER A 85 -10.48 -9.43 -0.67
CA SER A 85 -10.60 -8.82 0.64
C SER A 85 -10.82 -9.89 1.69
N GLU A 86 -10.47 -9.59 2.94
CA GLU A 86 -10.64 -10.47 4.10
C GLU A 86 -9.98 -11.85 3.92
N VAL A 87 -8.78 -11.88 3.36
CA VAL A 87 -8.11 -13.13 3.03
C VAL A 87 -7.78 -13.97 4.27
N LEU A 88 -7.52 -13.33 5.41
CA LEU A 88 -7.24 -14.02 6.67
C LEU A 88 -8.50 -14.56 7.35
N ASN A 89 -9.70 -14.09 6.98
CA ASN A 89 -10.97 -14.70 7.39
C ASN A 89 -11.31 -15.95 6.58
N HIS A 90 -10.63 -16.19 5.45
CA HIS A 90 -10.96 -17.31 4.58
C HIS A 90 -10.31 -18.61 5.10
N PRO A 91 -11.09 -19.65 5.46
CA PRO A 91 -10.57 -20.85 6.14
C PRO A 91 -9.61 -21.68 5.28
N ASN A 92 -9.64 -21.50 3.97
CA ASN A 92 -8.71 -22.18 3.06
C ASN A 92 -7.46 -21.37 2.71
N HIS A 93 -7.35 -20.14 3.21
CA HIS A 93 -6.17 -19.31 2.99
C HIS A 93 -4.95 -19.94 3.68
N ARG A 94 -3.81 -19.98 3.00
CA ARG A 94 -2.61 -20.69 3.47
C ARG A 94 -2.14 -20.19 4.84
N ILE A 95 -2.18 -18.88 5.05
CA ILE A 95 -1.80 -18.26 6.34
C ILE A 95 -2.80 -18.63 7.44
N ARG A 96 -4.11 -18.61 7.14
CA ARG A 96 -5.15 -18.96 8.13
C ARG A 96 -5.02 -20.41 8.57
N LYS A 97 -4.83 -21.33 7.62
CA LYS A 97 -4.58 -22.75 7.91
C LYS A 97 -3.39 -22.97 8.84
N THR A 98 -2.27 -22.29 8.59
CA THR A 98 -1.11 -22.39 9.47
C THR A 98 -1.39 -21.83 10.86
N LEU A 99 -2.10 -20.70 10.97
CA LEU A 99 -2.49 -20.17 12.29
C LEU A 99 -3.43 -21.13 13.05
N ASP A 100 -4.38 -21.76 12.35
CA ASP A 100 -5.25 -22.79 12.94
C ASP A 100 -4.46 -24.01 13.41
N GLU A 101 -3.52 -24.51 12.60
CA GLU A 101 -2.64 -25.62 12.96
C GLU A 101 -1.78 -25.30 14.20
N LEU A 102 -1.21 -24.09 14.26
CA LEU A 102 -0.44 -23.63 15.41
C LEU A 102 -1.33 -23.53 16.66
N ALA A 103 -2.53 -22.98 16.54
CA ALA A 103 -3.46 -22.83 17.67
C ALA A 103 -3.95 -24.18 18.24
N ILE A 104 -4.00 -25.23 17.42
CA ILE A 104 -4.34 -26.60 17.86
C ILE A 104 -3.16 -27.26 18.58
N ASN A 105 -1.94 -27.02 18.11
CA ASN A 105 -0.72 -27.67 18.61
C ASN A 105 -0.04 -26.91 19.77
N ASP A 106 -0.48 -25.68 20.05
CA ASP A 106 0.02 -24.83 21.13
C ASP A 106 -0.44 -25.35 22.50
N THR A 107 0.39 -26.20 23.12
CA THR A 107 0.12 -26.78 24.43
C THR A 107 1.03 -26.27 25.56
N ASP A 108 2.07 -25.46 25.29
CA ASP A 108 3.10 -25.18 26.33
C ASP A 108 3.87 -23.85 26.27
N THR A 109 3.76 -22.99 25.24
CA THR A 109 4.60 -21.76 25.16
C THR A 109 3.88 -20.47 25.55
N GLY A 110 2.54 -20.45 25.56
CA GLY A 110 1.72 -19.34 26.07
C GLY A 110 1.70 -18.06 25.22
N THR A 111 2.61 -17.92 24.26
CA THR A 111 2.68 -16.78 23.34
C THR A 111 2.29 -17.22 21.94
N ARG A 112 1.19 -16.66 21.42
CA ARG A 112 0.69 -16.95 20.08
C ARG A 112 1.19 -15.91 19.08
N PRO A 113 1.61 -16.32 17.87
CA PRO A 113 1.98 -15.38 16.83
C PRO A 113 0.77 -14.50 16.45
N PHE A 114 1.03 -13.21 16.25
CA PHE A 114 0.02 -12.27 15.78
C PHE A 114 0.39 -11.75 14.39
N VAL A 115 -0.46 -12.03 13.40
CA VAL A 115 -0.17 -11.73 11.99
C VAL A 115 -0.72 -10.37 11.57
N TRP A 116 0.07 -9.64 10.80
CA TRP A 116 -0.33 -8.41 10.12
C TRP A 116 -0.35 -8.66 8.61
N ALA A 117 -1.50 -8.43 7.97
CA ALA A 117 -1.63 -8.44 6.52
C ALA A 117 -1.89 -7.03 5.99
N PHE A 118 -1.11 -6.59 5.01
CA PHE A 118 -1.37 -5.39 4.23
C PHE A 118 -1.70 -5.80 2.81
N ASN A 119 -2.95 -5.57 2.39
CA ASN A 119 -3.46 -5.92 1.07
C ASN A 119 -3.63 -4.65 0.22
N LEU A 120 -2.69 -4.39 -0.67
CA LEU A 120 -2.80 -3.30 -1.65
C LEU A 120 -3.65 -3.78 -2.82
N GLN A 121 -4.85 -3.18 -2.97
CA GLN A 121 -5.82 -3.57 -3.99
C GLN A 121 -5.71 -2.64 -5.20
N LEU A 122 -5.16 -3.16 -6.30
CA LEU A 122 -4.99 -2.44 -7.56
C LEU A 122 -6.26 -2.60 -8.40
N SER A 123 -7.04 -1.52 -8.50
CA SER A 123 -8.27 -1.47 -9.28
C SER A 123 -7.98 -1.39 -10.79
N ASN A 124 -7.58 -2.51 -11.38
CA ASN A 124 -7.42 -2.67 -12.83
C ASN A 124 -8.39 -3.75 -13.36
N LYS A 125 -8.29 -4.09 -14.66
CA LYS A 125 -9.18 -5.07 -15.29
C LYS A 125 -9.21 -6.44 -14.58
N ASP A 126 -8.08 -6.87 -14.01
CA ASP A 126 -7.94 -8.18 -13.38
C ASP A 126 -7.90 -8.10 -11.83
N ASN A 127 -8.11 -6.91 -11.25
CA ASN A 127 -8.06 -6.63 -9.80
C ASN A 127 -6.87 -7.29 -9.08
N TYR A 128 -5.66 -6.90 -9.43
CA TYR A 128 -4.46 -7.42 -8.75
C TYR A 128 -4.44 -6.99 -7.28
N CYS A 129 -3.94 -7.87 -6.42
CA CYS A 129 -3.73 -7.64 -5.00
C CYS A 129 -2.29 -8.05 -4.65
N ALA A 130 -1.55 -7.12 -4.05
CA ALA A 130 -0.28 -7.40 -3.39
C ALA A 130 -0.57 -7.54 -1.90
N ILE A 131 -0.47 -8.76 -1.37
CA ILE A 131 -0.78 -9.05 0.02
C ILE A 131 0.51 -9.42 0.74
N MET A 132 0.89 -8.60 1.70
CA MET A 132 2.14 -8.74 2.46
C MET A 132 1.83 -9.15 3.88
N TYR A 133 2.40 -10.27 4.32
CA TYR A 133 2.19 -10.83 5.64
C TYR A 133 3.43 -10.64 6.49
N PHE A 134 3.22 -10.23 7.73
CA PHE A 134 4.24 -10.05 8.75
C PHE A 134 3.74 -10.65 10.07
N VAL A 135 4.65 -10.94 10.99
CA VAL A 135 4.30 -11.56 12.27
C VAL A 135 5.02 -10.90 13.43
N SER A 136 4.27 -10.69 14.52
CA SER A 136 4.81 -10.49 15.86
C SER A 136 4.85 -11.83 16.57
N LEU A 137 6.03 -12.23 17.03
CA LEU A 137 6.20 -13.45 17.83
C LEU A 137 6.11 -13.13 19.32
N GLU A 138 6.37 -11.88 19.68
CA GLU A 138 6.25 -11.38 21.04
C GLU A 138 4.89 -10.69 21.25
N PRO A 139 4.36 -10.69 22.49
CA PRO A 139 3.17 -9.90 22.82
C PRO A 139 3.42 -8.41 22.56
N VAL A 140 2.38 -7.74 22.07
CA VAL A 140 2.41 -6.28 21.90
C VAL A 140 2.43 -5.62 23.29
N GLU A 141 3.39 -4.72 23.51
CA GLU A 141 3.51 -3.98 24.77
C GLU A 141 2.24 -3.16 25.05
N GLU A 142 1.64 -3.37 26.23
CA GLU A 142 0.41 -2.68 26.64
C GLU A 142 0.61 -1.17 26.70
N GLY A 143 -0.32 -0.40 26.12
CA GLY A 143 -0.24 1.06 26.07
C GLY A 143 0.65 1.64 24.98
N SER A 144 1.48 0.82 24.32
CA SER A 144 2.27 1.22 23.15
C SER A 144 1.37 1.78 22.03
N LEU A 145 1.96 2.53 21.08
CA LEU A 145 1.20 3.02 19.93
C LEU A 145 0.62 1.87 19.09
N MET A 146 1.32 0.74 19.00
CA MET A 146 0.83 -0.46 18.32
C MET A 146 -0.36 -1.09 19.04
N ASP A 147 -0.32 -1.22 20.37
CA ASP A 147 -1.45 -1.71 21.17
C ASP A 147 -2.69 -0.80 21.02
N ARG A 148 -2.49 0.51 21.15
CA ARG A 148 -3.55 1.51 20.94
C ARG A 148 -4.10 1.49 19.52
N PHE A 149 -3.27 1.22 18.51
CA PHE A 149 -3.73 1.08 17.13
C PHE A 149 -4.61 -0.16 16.94
N LEU A 150 -4.21 -1.31 17.49
CA LEU A 150 -4.98 -2.55 17.40
C LEU A 150 -6.36 -2.41 18.08
N LYS A 151 -6.42 -1.72 19.22
CA LYS A 151 -7.64 -1.48 20.00
C LYS A 151 -8.47 -0.27 19.52
N GLY A 152 -7.86 0.62 18.73
CA GLY A 152 -8.45 1.90 18.31
C GLY A 152 -9.57 1.73 17.27
N ASP A 153 -10.35 2.79 17.06
CA ASP A 153 -11.35 2.85 15.99
C ASP A 153 -10.71 3.17 14.62
N ASP A 154 -11.51 3.11 13.55
CA ASP A 154 -11.00 3.36 12.19
C ASP A 154 -10.52 4.80 12.01
N SER A 155 -11.09 5.76 12.74
CA SER A 155 -10.64 7.16 12.71
C SER A 155 -9.20 7.27 13.23
N PHE A 156 -8.94 6.67 14.39
CA PHE A 156 -7.62 6.59 14.99
C PHE A 156 -6.66 5.87 14.04
N LYS A 157 -7.00 4.65 13.59
CA LYS A 157 -6.15 3.88 12.68
C LYS A 157 -5.82 4.66 11.40
N ASN A 158 -6.81 5.31 10.80
CA ASN A 158 -6.62 6.13 9.60
C ASN A 158 -5.72 7.34 9.83
N SER A 159 -5.74 7.91 11.03
CA SER A 159 -4.86 9.03 11.40
C SER A 159 -3.41 8.61 11.65
N ARG A 160 -3.15 7.31 11.88
CA ARG A 160 -1.83 6.78 12.28
C ARG A 160 -1.14 6.00 11.18
N LEU A 161 -1.86 5.19 10.42
CA LEU A 161 -1.22 4.29 9.45
C LEU A 161 -0.54 5.09 8.33
N LYS A 162 0.76 4.87 8.17
CA LYS A 162 1.64 5.55 7.23
C LYS A 162 2.36 4.55 6.35
N LEU A 163 2.65 4.96 5.13
CA LEU A 163 3.42 4.22 4.14
C LEU A 163 4.58 5.08 3.66
N ILE A 164 5.77 4.47 3.57
CA ILE A 164 6.93 5.00 2.86
C ILE A 164 7.21 4.07 1.69
N ALA A 165 7.35 4.60 0.48
CA ALA A 165 7.72 3.87 -0.72
C ALA A 165 8.98 4.47 -1.34
N ASN A 166 10.09 3.74 -1.36
CA ASN A 166 11.33 4.15 -1.99
C ASN A 166 11.50 3.48 -3.37
N MET A 167 11.77 4.27 -4.40
CA MET A 167 12.01 3.78 -5.76
C MET A 167 13.48 3.38 -5.95
N ALA A 168 13.89 2.26 -5.36
CA ALA A 168 15.27 1.76 -5.42
C ALA A 168 15.77 1.55 -6.86
N LYS A 169 14.91 1.08 -7.76
CA LYS A 169 15.16 1.02 -9.21
C LYS A 169 13.87 1.34 -9.95
N ALA A 170 13.93 2.26 -10.89
CA ALA A 170 12.77 2.61 -11.70
C ALA A 170 13.17 3.29 -13.01
N PRO A 171 12.36 3.18 -14.07
CA PRO A 171 12.46 4.07 -15.22
C PRO A 171 12.26 5.54 -14.82
N TRP A 172 12.88 6.45 -15.57
CA TRP A 172 12.82 7.89 -15.27
C TRP A 172 11.37 8.40 -15.19
N ILE A 173 10.50 7.92 -16.08
CA ILE A 173 9.08 8.30 -16.13
C ILE A 173 8.32 7.93 -14.86
N VAL A 174 8.64 6.78 -14.24
CA VAL A 174 8.03 6.39 -12.97
C VAL A 174 8.57 7.25 -11.83
N ARG A 175 9.89 7.53 -11.81
CA ARG A 175 10.48 8.45 -10.82
C ARG A 175 9.92 9.86 -10.92
N THR A 176 9.63 10.35 -12.12
CA THR A 176 9.01 11.66 -12.29
C THR A 176 7.59 11.70 -11.75
N ALA A 177 6.83 10.59 -11.83
CA ALA A 177 5.46 10.54 -11.33
C ALA A 177 5.36 10.29 -9.82
N VAL A 178 6.24 9.44 -9.26
CA VAL A 178 6.20 9.02 -7.85
C VAL A 178 7.14 9.85 -6.97
N GLY A 179 8.22 10.38 -7.54
CA GLY A 179 9.41 10.83 -6.79
C GLY A 179 10.41 9.69 -6.55
N GLU A 180 11.52 10.02 -5.91
CA GLU A 180 12.47 9.02 -5.38
C GLU A 180 11.89 8.28 -4.16
N GLN A 181 11.12 9.02 -3.37
CA GLN A 181 10.42 8.53 -2.19
C GLN A 181 9.01 9.14 -2.15
N ALA A 182 8.02 8.31 -1.89
CA ALA A 182 6.67 8.73 -1.57
C ALA A 182 6.38 8.42 -0.10
N ILE A 183 5.83 9.39 0.63
CA ILE A 183 5.36 9.21 2.01
C ILE A 183 3.90 9.63 2.06
N CYS A 184 3.03 8.78 2.60
CA CYS A 184 1.64 9.15 2.82
C CYS A 184 1.10 8.60 4.15
N LEU A 185 0.22 9.37 4.79
CA LEU A 185 -0.70 8.84 5.79
C LEU A 185 -1.75 8.02 5.05
N LEU A 186 -1.48 6.72 4.91
CA LEU A 186 -2.20 5.81 4.04
C LEU A 186 -3.71 5.81 4.32
N GLY A 187 -4.08 5.76 5.60
CA GLY A 187 -5.47 5.74 6.02
C GLY A 187 -6.22 7.07 5.82
N ARG A 188 -5.51 8.19 5.58
CA ARG A 188 -6.13 9.45 5.14
C ARG A 188 -6.19 9.57 3.64
N ALA A 189 -5.18 9.04 2.95
CA ALA A 189 -5.04 9.16 1.50
C ALA A 189 -5.95 8.20 0.72
N LEU A 190 -6.28 7.05 1.31
CA LEU A 190 -7.03 5.97 0.68
C LEU A 190 -8.08 5.40 1.64
N LYS A 191 -9.12 4.78 1.08
CA LYS A 191 -10.05 3.96 1.85
C LYS A 191 -9.34 2.70 2.33
N CYS A 192 -9.23 2.56 3.64
CA CYS A 192 -8.71 1.38 4.31
C CYS A 192 -9.84 0.67 5.05
N LYS A 193 -9.92 -0.66 4.94
CA LYS A 193 -10.80 -1.50 5.76
C LYS A 193 -9.92 -2.34 6.68
N TYR A 194 -10.20 -2.25 7.98
CA TYR A 194 -9.47 -2.97 9.02
C TYR A 194 -10.29 -4.18 9.45
N ILE A 195 -9.70 -5.37 9.39
CA ILE A 195 -10.31 -6.62 9.83
C ILE A 195 -9.43 -7.20 10.93
N THR A 196 -9.99 -7.38 12.12
CA THR A 196 -9.24 -7.87 13.27
C THR A 196 -9.82 -9.19 13.74
N GLY A 197 -8.96 -10.21 13.83
CA GLY A 197 -9.24 -11.49 14.47
C GLY A 197 -8.54 -11.61 15.83
N SER A 198 -8.60 -12.79 16.43
CA SER A 198 -7.91 -13.07 17.70
C SER A 198 -6.38 -13.12 17.57
N ASP A 199 -5.89 -13.46 16.38
CA ASP A 199 -4.51 -13.78 16.05
C ASP A 199 -4.00 -13.01 14.81
N PHE A 200 -4.79 -12.05 14.31
CA PHE A 200 -4.38 -11.23 13.18
C PHE A 200 -5.06 -9.86 13.09
N ILE A 201 -4.45 -8.98 12.32
CA ILE A 201 -5.06 -7.81 11.70
C ILE A 201 -4.78 -7.81 10.19
N GLU A 202 -5.80 -7.51 9.40
CA GLU A 202 -5.70 -7.29 7.96
C GLU A 202 -6.12 -5.86 7.62
N VAL A 203 -5.33 -5.20 6.78
CA VAL A 203 -5.60 -3.87 6.25
C VAL A 203 -5.77 -3.96 4.74
N ASP A 204 -7.01 -3.92 4.30
CA ASP A 204 -7.38 -3.81 2.89
C ASP A 204 -7.28 -2.36 2.45
N VAL A 205 -6.37 -2.06 1.52
CA VAL A 205 -6.07 -0.71 1.04
C VAL A 205 -6.56 -0.55 -0.40
N ASP A 206 -7.66 0.18 -0.58
CA ASP A 206 -8.22 0.42 -1.92
C ASP A 206 -7.48 1.57 -2.63
N ILE A 207 -6.48 1.24 -3.44
CA ILE A 207 -5.75 2.24 -4.26
C ILE A 207 -6.72 2.99 -5.19
N GLY A 208 -7.73 2.29 -5.71
CA GLY A 208 -8.73 2.84 -6.63
C GLY A 208 -9.62 3.92 -6.01
N SER A 209 -9.61 4.07 -4.68
CA SER A 209 -10.38 5.10 -3.97
C SER A 209 -9.84 6.52 -4.16
N SER A 210 -8.61 6.68 -4.66
CA SER A 210 -8.01 7.96 -5.01
C SER A 210 -7.65 8.01 -6.48
N ILE A 211 -8.19 9.00 -7.21
CA ILE A 211 -7.90 9.20 -8.64
C ILE A 211 -6.40 9.36 -8.88
N VAL A 212 -5.72 10.11 -8.01
CA VAL A 212 -4.28 10.37 -8.12
C VAL A 212 -3.46 9.11 -7.85
N ALA A 213 -3.71 8.42 -6.74
CA ALA A 213 -2.99 7.20 -6.40
C ALA A 213 -3.21 6.11 -7.47
N ASN A 214 -4.45 5.98 -7.93
CA ASN A 214 -4.80 5.03 -8.99
C ASN A 214 -4.06 5.33 -10.29
N ALA A 215 -3.95 6.59 -10.70
CA ALA A 215 -3.20 6.97 -11.89
C ALA A 215 -1.69 6.66 -11.77
N ILE A 216 -1.10 6.97 -10.62
CA ILE A 216 0.33 6.71 -10.34
C ILE A 216 0.60 5.21 -10.36
N VAL A 217 -0.22 4.41 -9.68
CA VAL A 217 -0.04 2.96 -9.62
C VAL A 217 -0.27 2.32 -10.99
N HIS A 218 -1.23 2.78 -11.79
CA HIS A 218 -1.40 2.29 -13.16
C HIS A 218 -0.18 2.56 -14.04
N LEU A 219 0.42 3.75 -13.92
CA LEU A 219 1.67 4.06 -14.62
C LEU A 219 2.78 3.11 -14.15
N ALA A 220 3.00 3.00 -12.84
CA ALA A 220 4.05 2.14 -12.27
C ALA A 220 3.84 0.67 -12.65
N PHE A 221 2.60 0.19 -12.68
CA PHE A 221 2.25 -1.16 -13.07
C PHE A 221 2.69 -1.49 -14.50
N GLY A 222 2.64 -0.53 -15.43
CA GLY A 222 3.16 -0.70 -16.79
C GLY A 222 4.67 -0.96 -16.86
N TYR A 223 5.41 -0.68 -15.78
CA TYR A 223 6.85 -0.87 -15.66
C TYR A 223 7.24 -1.88 -14.57
N VAL A 224 6.29 -2.56 -13.94
CA VAL A 224 6.51 -3.35 -12.72
C VAL A 224 7.63 -4.41 -12.86
N THR A 225 7.81 -4.98 -14.05
CA THR A 225 8.87 -5.93 -14.41
C THR A 225 10.29 -5.34 -14.47
N CYS A 226 10.43 -4.02 -14.30
CA CYS A 226 11.72 -3.34 -14.19
C CYS A 226 11.82 -2.42 -12.95
N LEU A 227 10.84 -2.49 -12.05
CA LEU A 227 10.83 -1.75 -10.79
C LEU A 227 11.49 -2.55 -9.67
N THR A 228 12.20 -1.84 -8.80
CA THR A 228 12.53 -2.28 -7.46
C THR A 228 12.00 -1.23 -6.50
N VAL A 229 11.09 -1.65 -5.62
CA VAL A 229 10.39 -0.75 -4.69
C VAL A 229 10.54 -1.30 -3.29
N ASP A 230 10.96 -0.45 -2.37
CA ASP A 230 10.92 -0.73 -0.93
C ASP A 230 9.67 -0.08 -0.35
N LEU A 231 8.78 -0.87 0.24
CA LEU A 231 7.63 -0.37 1.00
C LEU A 231 7.87 -0.59 2.49
N ALA A 232 7.57 0.41 3.31
CA ALA A 232 7.56 0.32 4.76
C ALA A 232 6.25 0.85 5.33
N PHE A 233 5.64 0.07 6.22
CA PHE A 233 4.46 0.46 6.98
C PHE A 233 4.88 0.87 8.38
N LEU A 234 4.32 1.96 8.88
CA LEU A 234 4.60 2.48 10.21
C LEU A 234 3.39 3.22 10.77
N LEU A 235 3.42 3.46 12.08
CA LEU A 235 2.43 4.29 12.76
C LEU A 235 3.05 5.66 13.01
N GLU A 236 2.35 6.72 12.60
CA GLU A 236 2.81 8.08 12.79
C GLU A 236 2.67 8.51 14.26
N GLY A 237 3.80 8.82 14.90
CA GLY A 237 3.85 9.38 16.24
C GLY A 237 3.43 10.85 16.20
N GLN A 238 2.49 11.25 17.04
CA GLN A 238 1.88 12.58 17.11
C GLN A 238 2.10 13.27 18.47
N SER A 239 2.75 12.61 19.43
CA SER A 239 3.19 13.19 20.70
C SER A 239 4.61 12.72 21.06
N GLU A 240 5.27 13.40 21.99
CA GLU A 240 6.66 13.11 22.35
C GLU A 240 6.85 11.70 22.92
N GLU A 241 5.84 11.16 23.61
CA GLU A 241 5.85 9.81 24.18
C GLU A 241 5.77 8.71 23.11
N GLU A 242 5.43 9.08 21.88
CA GLU A 242 5.33 8.19 20.72
C GLU A 242 6.61 8.22 19.87
N LEU A 243 7.65 8.92 20.32
CA LEU A 243 8.94 9.05 19.64
C LEU A 243 10.07 8.29 20.36
N PRO A 244 11.10 7.82 19.63
CA PRO A 244 11.22 7.86 18.17
C PRO A 244 10.20 6.96 17.48
N GLU A 245 9.80 7.34 16.26
CA GLU A 245 9.02 6.45 15.40
C GLU A 245 9.84 5.19 15.06
N GLN A 246 9.16 4.07 14.87
CA GLN A 246 9.75 2.83 14.38
C GLN A 246 8.90 2.24 13.25
N VAL A 247 9.56 1.71 12.21
CA VAL A 247 8.88 0.99 11.14
C VAL A 247 8.31 -0.32 11.68
N LEU A 248 7.01 -0.55 11.44
CA LEU A 248 6.36 -1.83 11.80
C LEU A 248 6.98 -2.95 10.98
N CYS A 249 7.02 -2.78 9.67
CA CYS A 249 7.52 -3.77 8.74
C CYS A 249 7.92 -3.15 7.40
N ALA A 250 8.75 -3.87 6.64
CA ALA A 250 9.10 -3.48 5.28
C ALA A 250 9.29 -4.68 4.37
N ILE A 251 9.08 -4.43 3.08
CA ILE A 251 9.22 -5.40 2.00
C ILE A 251 9.79 -4.72 0.75
N ARG A 252 10.63 -5.44 0.03
CA ARG A 252 11.15 -5.06 -1.27
C ARG A 252 10.54 -5.98 -2.32
N PHE A 253 9.98 -5.41 -3.37
CA PHE A 253 9.66 -6.16 -4.61
C PHE A 253 10.74 -5.90 -5.64
N VAL A 254 11.13 -6.93 -6.39
CA VAL A 254 12.12 -6.83 -7.47
C VAL A 254 11.52 -7.39 -8.76
N GLU A 255 11.36 -6.52 -9.76
CA GLU A 255 10.94 -6.89 -11.11
C GLU A 255 9.68 -7.78 -11.13
N LEU A 256 8.68 -7.46 -10.29
CA LEU A 256 7.50 -8.32 -10.10
C LEU A 256 6.77 -8.58 -11.43
N ASP A 257 6.55 -9.84 -11.77
CA ASP A 257 5.93 -10.27 -13.02
C ASP A 257 4.40 -10.41 -12.85
N PRO A 258 3.56 -9.64 -13.58
CA PRO A 258 2.11 -9.86 -13.58
C PRO A 258 1.69 -11.28 -13.96
N ALA A 259 2.51 -12.03 -14.71
CA ALA A 259 2.22 -13.41 -15.06
C ALA A 259 2.39 -14.39 -13.89
N SER A 260 3.14 -14.03 -12.84
CA SER A 260 3.30 -14.86 -11.65
C SER A 260 2.13 -14.74 -10.66
N SER A 261 1.13 -13.92 -10.96
CA SER A 261 -0.04 -13.75 -10.09
C SER A 261 -0.90 -15.01 -10.06
N GLU A 262 -1.31 -15.45 -8.88
CA GLU A 262 -2.30 -16.53 -8.74
C GLU A 262 -3.72 -16.01 -8.93
N VAL A 263 -4.61 -16.89 -9.39
CA VAL A 263 -6.04 -16.57 -9.49
C VAL A 263 -6.70 -16.91 -8.17
N TYR A 264 -7.23 -15.89 -7.49
CA TYR A 264 -7.89 -16.07 -6.20
C TYR A 264 -9.15 -16.94 -6.34
N GLY A 265 -9.34 -17.87 -5.39
CA GLY A 265 -10.48 -18.79 -5.37
C GLY A 265 -10.32 -20.04 -6.25
N MET A 266 -9.20 -20.21 -6.95
CA MET A 266 -8.84 -21.48 -7.59
C MET A 266 -7.89 -22.28 -6.68
N PRO A 267 -8.16 -23.57 -6.41
CA PRO A 267 -7.23 -24.40 -5.66
C PRO A 267 -5.91 -24.57 -6.43
N SER A 268 -4.79 -24.33 -5.77
CA SER A 268 -3.46 -24.62 -6.30
C SER A 268 -3.22 -26.14 -6.26
N GLY A 269 -3.15 -26.79 -7.43
CA GLY A 269 -2.61 -28.15 -7.54
C GLY A 269 -3.51 -29.28 -8.04
N GLU A 270 -4.59 -29.03 -8.77
CA GLU A 270 -5.19 -30.08 -9.61
C GLU A 270 -4.69 -29.96 -11.06
N GLU A 271 -4.04 -31.00 -11.56
CA GLU A 271 -3.71 -31.17 -12.98
C GLU A 271 -4.98 -31.09 -13.84
N PHE A 272 -5.32 -29.90 -14.33
CA PHE A 272 -6.36 -29.73 -15.35
C PHE A 272 -5.77 -29.04 -16.59
N GLY A 273 -5.16 -29.86 -17.44
CA GLY A 273 -4.74 -29.50 -18.80
C GLY A 273 -5.89 -29.05 -19.72
N GLU A 274 -7.15 -29.07 -19.27
CA GLU A 274 -8.32 -28.69 -20.08
C GLU A 274 -8.98 -27.36 -19.67
N ALA A 275 -8.76 -26.86 -18.44
CA ALA A 275 -9.46 -25.66 -17.95
C ALA A 275 -8.93 -24.34 -18.54
N ARG A 276 -7.66 -24.31 -18.98
CA ARG A 276 -7.05 -23.14 -19.66
C ARG A 276 -7.73 -22.83 -21.01
N ASN A 277 -8.33 -23.83 -21.67
CA ASN A 277 -9.05 -23.64 -22.94
C ASN A 277 -10.52 -23.27 -22.78
N LEU A 278 -11.15 -23.61 -21.64
CA LEU A 278 -12.58 -23.40 -21.41
C LEU A 278 -12.91 -22.00 -20.88
N LEU A 279 -11.99 -21.38 -20.13
CA LEU A 279 -12.17 -20.02 -19.61
C LEU A 279 -11.74 -18.94 -20.61
N GLY A 280 -10.78 -19.24 -21.49
CA GLY A 280 -10.31 -18.33 -22.54
C GLY A 280 -11.25 -18.15 -23.73
N THR A 281 -12.29 -18.98 -23.87
CA THR A 281 -13.17 -19.00 -25.07
C THR A 281 -14.64 -18.64 -24.80
N ARG A 282 -15.10 -18.62 -23.55
CA ARG A 282 -16.52 -18.41 -23.23
C ARG A 282 -16.93 -16.97 -22.90
N LEU A 283 -15.99 -16.10 -22.53
CA LEU A 283 -16.29 -14.69 -22.20
C LEU A 283 -16.27 -13.73 -23.41
N TRP A 284 -15.85 -14.18 -24.59
CA TRP A 284 -15.75 -13.34 -25.81
C TRP A 284 -16.89 -13.51 -26.82
N LYS A 285 -17.94 -14.26 -26.49
CA LYS A 285 -19.11 -14.43 -27.39
C LYS A 285 -20.33 -13.57 -27.05
N SER A 286 -20.26 -12.67 -26.05
CA SER A 286 -21.43 -11.86 -25.63
C SER A 286 -21.38 -10.37 -25.98
N PHE A 287 -20.36 -9.88 -26.69
CA PHE A 287 -20.40 -8.53 -27.26
C PHE A 287 -20.32 -8.65 -28.78
N GLY A 288 -21.48 -8.48 -29.42
CA GLY A 288 -21.66 -8.62 -30.85
C GLY A 288 -20.83 -7.61 -31.62
N ILE A 289 -19.80 -8.11 -32.30
CA ILE A 289 -19.31 -7.55 -33.56
C ILE A 289 -19.07 -8.76 -34.47
N SER A 290 -20.10 -9.16 -35.20
CA SER A 290 -19.98 -10.01 -36.38
C SER A 290 -20.81 -9.37 -37.47
N GLN A 291 -20.26 -8.33 -38.08
CA GLN A 291 -20.54 -8.02 -39.48
C GLN A 291 -19.48 -7.09 -40.02
N LEU A 292 -19.20 -7.30 -41.30
CA LEU A 292 -18.12 -6.71 -42.09
C LEU A 292 -16.77 -7.35 -41.83
N LEU A 293 -16.54 -8.49 -42.47
CA LEU A 293 -15.41 -8.65 -43.39
C LEU A 293 -15.63 -9.89 -44.27
N HIS A 294 -15.92 -9.62 -45.54
CA HIS A 294 -15.81 -10.40 -46.80
C HIS A 294 -16.87 -9.79 -47.73
N GLN A 295 -16.60 -9.26 -48.92
CA GLN A 295 -15.70 -9.74 -49.97
C GLN A 295 -15.67 -8.67 -51.10
N ASN A 296 -14.49 -8.30 -51.63
CA ASN A 296 -14.17 -8.36 -53.08
C ASN A 296 -12.90 -7.57 -53.46
N ASN A 297 -11.90 -8.35 -53.88
CA ASN A 297 -11.07 -8.28 -55.09
C ASN A 297 -10.64 -6.94 -55.73
N SER A 298 -9.31 -6.79 -55.77
CA SER A 298 -8.40 -6.54 -56.91
C SER A 298 -8.69 -5.46 -57.97
N ASP A 299 -7.66 -4.60 -58.09
CA ASP A 299 -7.03 -4.06 -59.31
C ASP A 299 -7.12 -2.56 -59.65
N GLU A 300 -5.91 -2.04 -59.91
CA GLU A 300 -5.47 -0.97 -60.81
C GLU A 300 -5.67 0.53 -60.50
N SER A 301 -4.49 1.17 -60.29
CA SER A 301 -3.96 2.40 -60.91
C SER A 301 -4.77 3.71 -60.88
N GLY A 302 -4.13 4.79 -60.42
CA GLY A 302 -4.62 6.14 -60.72
C GLY A 302 -4.07 7.25 -59.82
N SER A 303 -3.10 7.98 -60.34
CA SER A 303 -2.60 9.30 -59.93
C SER A 303 -3.62 10.27 -59.29
N GLY A 304 -3.19 11.00 -58.26
CA GLY A 304 -3.43 12.44 -58.21
C GLY A 304 -3.88 13.08 -56.88
N ARG A 305 -3.00 13.98 -56.40
CA ARG A 305 -3.26 15.26 -55.72
C ARG A 305 -3.58 15.30 -54.21
N VAL A 306 -2.73 16.09 -53.54
CA VAL A 306 -2.87 16.76 -52.24
C VAL A 306 -4.00 17.81 -52.30
N PRO A 307 -4.74 18.03 -51.19
CA PRO A 307 -4.58 19.30 -50.49
C PRO A 307 -4.54 19.19 -48.95
N SER A 308 -4.21 20.34 -48.38
CA SER A 308 -3.74 20.69 -47.04
C SER A 308 -4.79 20.77 -45.92
N SER A 309 -4.23 20.79 -44.70
CA SER A 309 -4.63 21.57 -43.50
C SER A 309 -5.94 21.25 -42.77
N GLY A 310 -5.79 20.90 -41.48
CA GLY A 310 -6.83 20.96 -40.46
C GLY A 310 -6.25 20.68 -39.07
N GLN A 311 -6.09 21.74 -38.28
CA GLN A 311 -5.64 21.74 -36.88
C GLN A 311 -6.60 20.97 -35.96
N GLY A 312 -6.07 20.35 -34.90
CA GLY A 312 -6.87 19.70 -33.86
C GLY A 312 -6.06 19.38 -32.59
N SER A 313 -5.87 20.41 -31.76
CA SER A 313 -5.70 20.40 -30.29
C SER A 313 -5.07 19.18 -29.61
N GLY A 314 -3.78 19.29 -29.25
CA GLY A 314 -3.17 18.50 -28.18
C GLY A 314 -3.61 19.00 -26.81
N LEU A 315 -4.17 18.11 -25.98
CA LEU A 315 -4.32 18.35 -24.55
C LEU A 315 -2.97 18.16 -23.87
N GLN A 316 -2.36 19.28 -23.48
CA GLN A 316 -1.18 19.33 -22.65
C GLN A 316 -1.62 19.33 -21.18
N ILE A 317 -1.49 18.20 -20.48
CA ILE A 317 -1.68 18.15 -19.03
C ILE A 317 -0.43 18.76 -18.39
N VAL A 318 -0.57 20.02 -17.95
CA VAL A 318 0.42 20.72 -17.14
C VAL A 318 0.30 20.19 -15.71
N ALA A 319 1.21 19.31 -15.31
CA ALA A 319 1.44 18.99 -13.91
C ALA A 319 2.41 20.05 -13.34
N ASN A 320 1.86 21.13 -12.77
CA ASN A 320 2.64 22.01 -11.89
C ASN A 320 2.51 21.49 -10.46
N GLY A 321 3.66 21.12 -9.88
CA GLY A 321 3.78 20.66 -8.50
C GLY A 321 5.21 20.32 -8.12
N ASN A 322 6.18 21.18 -8.48
CA ASN A 322 7.50 21.17 -7.85
C ASN A 322 7.35 21.73 -6.43
N LEU A 323 7.42 20.88 -5.42
CA LEU A 323 7.75 21.30 -4.06
C LEU A 323 9.17 20.83 -3.78
N ASN A 324 10.13 21.66 -4.21
CA ASN A 324 11.46 21.63 -3.63
C ASN A 324 11.39 22.29 -2.26
N GLU A 325 11.95 21.61 -1.27
CA GLU A 325 12.31 22.16 0.03
C GLU A 325 13.12 23.45 -0.15
N ARG A 326 12.52 24.57 0.25
CA ARG A 326 13.14 25.66 1.01
C ARG A 326 12.08 26.68 1.40
N ASP A 327 12.26 27.22 2.60
CA ASP A 327 11.58 28.37 3.20
C ASP A 327 10.22 28.11 3.85
N MET A 328 10.24 27.68 5.13
CA MET A 328 9.31 28.22 6.15
C MET A 328 10.01 28.25 7.52
N ASN A 329 10.75 29.34 7.77
CA ASN A 329 10.91 29.90 9.11
C ASN A 329 9.61 30.65 9.45
N GLY A 330 9.27 30.66 10.73
CA GLY A 330 7.91 30.88 11.24
C GLY A 330 7.24 32.22 10.94
N SER A 331 5.92 32.22 11.08
CA SER A 331 5.22 33.04 12.08
C SER A 331 3.74 32.63 12.14
N ASP A 332 3.22 32.51 13.36
CA ASP A 332 1.79 32.50 13.68
C ASP A 332 1.02 33.55 12.90
N GLU A 333 -0.14 33.19 12.37
CA GLU A 333 -1.34 34.03 12.50
C GLU A 333 -2.60 33.21 12.15
N SER A 334 -3.44 33.07 13.16
CA SER A 334 -4.83 32.63 13.10
C SER A 334 -5.67 33.56 12.20
N GLN A 335 -6.39 33.01 11.21
CA GLN A 335 -7.62 33.64 10.70
C GLN A 335 -8.70 32.60 10.37
N GLN A 336 -9.79 32.71 11.12
CA GLN A 336 -11.14 32.26 10.79
C GLN A 336 -11.61 32.96 9.51
N PHE A 337 -12.31 32.24 8.63
CA PHE A 337 -13.27 32.86 7.72
C PHE A 337 -14.62 32.16 7.81
N ALA A 338 -15.59 32.97 8.20
CA ALA A 338 -17.00 32.69 8.31
C ALA A 338 -17.67 32.66 6.93
N ASN A 339 -18.66 31.79 6.76
CA ASN A 339 -19.69 31.95 5.73
C ASN A 339 -20.88 32.70 6.35
N GLY A 340 -21.02 33.98 5.98
CA GLY A 340 -22.22 34.77 6.23
C GLY A 340 -23.03 34.90 4.94
N ASN A 341 -24.30 34.52 4.97
CA ASN A 341 -25.29 34.85 3.95
C ASN A 341 -26.23 35.93 4.51
N LEU A 342 -26.15 37.09 3.87
CA LEU A 342 -27.07 38.21 3.68
C LEU A 342 -28.40 38.24 4.48
N ASN A 343 -28.59 39.34 5.23
CA ASN A 343 -29.91 39.88 5.58
C ASN A 343 -29.98 41.36 5.13
N GLU A 344 -31.12 41.70 4.52
CA GLU A 344 -31.48 43.01 4.01
C GLU A 344 -31.88 43.99 5.13
N GLY A 345 -31.47 45.25 4.98
CA GLY A 345 -32.35 46.42 5.12
C GLY A 345 -32.62 46.98 6.51
N ASP A 346 -31.83 47.98 6.93
CA ASP A 346 -32.22 48.98 7.92
C ASP A 346 -32.85 50.21 7.23
N ILE A 347 -34.01 50.66 7.74
CA ILE A 347 -34.55 52.00 7.50
C ILE A 347 -34.90 52.65 8.85
N ASN A 348 -34.15 53.71 9.16
CA ASN A 348 -34.45 54.94 9.91
C ASN A 348 -35.28 54.91 11.21
N GLY A 349 -34.68 55.45 12.27
CA GLY A 349 -35.37 55.99 13.43
C GLY A 349 -34.43 56.77 14.35
N SER A 350 -34.47 58.09 14.23
CA SER A 350 -33.92 59.11 15.14
C SER A 350 -34.50 59.01 16.56
N ASP A 351 -33.69 59.22 17.61
CA ASP A 351 -33.69 60.43 18.45
C ASP A 351 -32.96 60.26 19.79
N GLU A 352 -32.54 61.41 20.31
CA GLU A 352 -31.69 61.65 21.47
C GLU A 352 -32.28 61.28 22.85
N SER A 353 -31.34 61.18 23.81
CA SER A 353 -31.38 61.76 25.17
C SER A 353 -31.69 60.86 26.38
N HIS A 354 -30.69 60.83 27.27
CA HIS A 354 -30.75 60.91 28.73
C HIS A 354 -31.98 60.41 29.51
N ARG A 355 -31.79 59.40 30.38
CA ARG A 355 -31.72 59.57 31.87
C ARG A 355 -31.65 58.22 32.61
N SER A 356 -31.18 58.37 33.85
CA SER A 356 -30.82 57.41 34.90
C SER A 356 -31.97 56.59 35.50
N SER A 357 -31.54 55.65 36.38
CA SER A 357 -32.27 54.92 37.44
C SER A 357 -33.32 53.92 36.95
N GLY A 358 -33.27 52.63 37.26
CA GLY A 358 -32.88 52.00 38.52
C GLY A 358 -34.17 51.65 39.27
N TRP A 359 -34.63 50.40 39.12
CA TRP A 359 -35.24 49.46 40.08
C TRP A 359 -35.46 48.15 39.35
#